data_AF-A0AAX0ZBC8-F1
#
_entry.id   AF-A0AAX0ZBC8-F1
#
_cell.length_a   1.000
_cell.length_b   1.000
_cell.length_c   1.000
_cell.angle_alpha   90.00
_cell.angle_beta   90.00
_cell.angle_gamma   90.00
#
_symmetry.space_group_name_H-M   'P 1'
#
loop_
_entity.id
_entity.type
_entity.pdbx_description
1 polymer ?
#
loop_
_entity_poly.entity_id
_entity_poly.type
_entity_poly.pdbx_seq_one_letter_code
_entity_poly.pdbx_strand_id
1 'polypeptide(L)'
;MKTLYKMLLGALLGFLGAYCLLAAEFEMTLLDIAFEATLVISGLTILLIIYCFSGISRMKKRVSLSVSGDEEDELEAKQYRTFTDSTLANTVSTILSIIAIGITIVTEQPLWLILVNAALFIITIISSYAAISVLKLVYPNRNLPSPSDKDYSKKLLAISDEGEKHVMLGGLFHTYQMMNILLTSAMFILIVYSLGANHSQLFSILVIGVVLIILNANYVLRIRNR
;
A
#
# COMPACT_ATOMS: atom_id res chain seq x y z
N MET A 1 -9.97 15.06 35.72
CA MET A 1 -9.57 16.36 35.12
C MET A 1 -8.75 16.23 33.83
N LYS A 2 -7.70 15.41 33.76
CA LYS A 2 -6.90 15.24 32.52
C LYS A 2 -7.69 14.70 31.31
N THR A 3 -8.67 13.82 31.52
CA THR A 3 -9.50 13.25 30.44
C THR A 3 -10.51 14.26 29.90
N LEU A 4 -11.15 15.04 30.79
CA LEU A 4 -12.10 16.09 30.42
C LEU A 4 -11.41 17.20 29.60
N TYR A 5 -10.19 17.58 29.99
CA TYR A 5 -9.38 18.55 29.25
C TYR A 5 -9.04 18.05 27.83
N LYS A 6 -8.62 16.78 27.68
CA LYS A 6 -8.36 16.17 26.36
C LYS A 6 -9.61 16.12 25.48
N MET A 7 -10.78 15.84 26.06
CA MET A 7 -12.05 15.85 25.33
C MET A 7 -12.46 17.26 24.89
N LEU A 8 -12.33 18.26 25.77
CA LEU A 8 -12.61 19.66 25.44
C LEU A 8 -11.64 20.21 24.39
N LEU A 9 -10.36 19.86 24.48
CA LEU A 9 -9.36 20.27 23.49
C LEU A 9 -9.59 19.59 22.14
N GLY A 10 -9.99 18.32 22.14
CA GLY A 10 -10.41 17.60 20.93
C GLY A 10 -11.68 18.17 20.31
N ALA A 11 -12.67 18.54 21.12
CA ALA A 11 -13.88 19.21 20.67
C ALA A 11 -13.60 20.61 20.11
N LEU A 12 -12.70 21.37 20.75
CA LEU A 12 -12.28 22.70 20.29
C LEU A 12 -11.52 22.61 18.96
N LEU A 13 -10.59 21.68 18.83
CA LEU A 13 -9.86 21.44 17.59
C LEU A 13 -10.78 20.91 16.48
N GLY A 14 -11.74 20.04 16.83
CA GLY A 14 -12.77 19.56 15.90
C GLY A 14 -13.70 20.68 15.42
N PHE A 15 -14.11 21.58 16.32
CA PHE A 15 -14.93 22.74 16.00
C PHE A 15 -14.17 23.75 15.15
N LEU A 16 -12.93 24.09 15.50
CA LEU A 16 -12.08 24.99 14.73
C LEU A 16 -11.76 24.41 13.35
N GLY A 17 -11.49 23.11 13.26
CA GLY A 17 -11.34 22.40 12.00
C GLY A 17 -12.61 22.53 11.15
N ALA A 18 -13.77 22.15 11.69
CA ALA A 18 -15.05 22.25 10.99
C ALA A 18 -15.39 23.70 10.57
N TYR A 19 -15.08 24.69 11.41
CA TYR A 19 -15.29 26.10 11.11
C TYR A 19 -14.37 26.61 9.99
N CYS A 20 -13.09 26.27 10.02
CA CYS A 20 -12.17 26.58 8.91
C CYS A 20 -12.59 25.90 7.60
N LEU A 21 -13.19 24.71 7.68
CA LEU A 21 -13.70 23.98 6.52
C LEU A 21 -15.01 24.55 5.96
N LEU A 22 -15.86 25.12 6.80
CA LEU A 22 -17.06 25.86 6.38
C LEU A 22 -16.73 27.26 5.87
N ALA A 23 -15.66 27.88 6.37
CA ALA A 23 -15.20 29.21 5.96
C ALA A 23 -14.28 29.20 4.74
N ALA A 24 -13.70 28.04 4.39
CA ALA A 24 -12.90 27.89 3.20
C ALA A 24 -13.82 27.56 2.01
N GLU A 25 -13.96 28.50 1.08
CA GLU A 25 -14.45 28.23 -0.28
C GLU A 25 -13.38 27.37 -0.97
N PHE A 26 -13.49 26.05 -0.86
CA PHE A 26 -12.65 25.09 -1.60
C PHE A 26 -13.11 25.04 -3.07
N GLU A 27 -13.01 26.15 -3.80
CA GLU A 27 -13.12 26.16 -5.26
C GLU A 27 -11.77 25.82 -5.92
N MET A 28 -11.12 24.74 -5.47
CA MET A 28 -10.16 24.06 -6.33
C MET A 28 -10.94 23.02 -7.12
N THR A 29 -11.36 23.37 -8.34
CA THR A 29 -11.88 22.40 -9.29
C THR A 29 -10.76 21.40 -9.57
N LEU A 30 -10.84 20.22 -8.92
CA LEU A 30 -9.94 19.08 -9.13
C LEU A 30 -9.73 18.76 -10.62
N LEU A 31 -10.72 19.13 -11.44
CA LEU A 31 -10.73 19.06 -12.91
C LEU A 31 -9.60 19.86 -13.57
N ASP A 32 -9.29 21.06 -13.06
CA ASP A 32 -8.35 21.99 -13.70
C ASP A 32 -6.88 21.56 -13.53
N ILE A 33 -6.59 20.80 -12.47
CA ILE A 33 -5.26 20.26 -12.18
C ILE A 33 -5.16 18.75 -12.45
N ALA A 34 -6.24 18.13 -12.91
CA ALA A 34 -6.33 16.68 -13.03
C ALA A 34 -5.28 16.14 -14.01
N PHE A 35 -5.02 16.85 -15.09
CA PHE A 35 -4.09 16.41 -16.12
C PHE A 35 -2.65 16.41 -15.61
N GLU A 36 -2.22 17.51 -15.00
CA GLU A 36 -0.91 17.68 -14.38
C GLU A 36 -0.71 16.68 -13.23
N ALA A 37 -1.74 16.50 -12.40
CA ALA A 37 -1.71 15.53 -11.30
C ALA A 37 -1.53 14.10 -11.84
N THR A 38 -2.27 13.71 -12.88
CA THR A 38 -2.08 12.40 -13.52
C THR A 38 -0.65 12.25 -14.04
N LEU A 39 -0.11 13.25 -14.75
CA LEU A 39 1.25 13.16 -15.28
C LEU A 39 2.31 12.99 -14.18
N VAL A 40 2.16 13.71 -13.06
CA VAL A 40 3.06 13.57 -11.91
C VAL A 40 2.96 12.17 -11.30
N ILE A 41 1.74 11.65 -11.13
CA ILE A 41 1.51 10.31 -10.59
C ILE A 41 2.08 9.23 -11.52
N SER A 42 1.85 9.35 -12.84
CA SER A 42 2.41 8.43 -13.84
C SER A 42 3.93 8.50 -13.88
N GLY A 43 4.53 9.69 -13.81
CA GLY A 43 5.97 9.89 -13.75
C GLY A 43 6.59 9.25 -12.52
N LEU A 44 6.00 9.47 -11.33
CA LEU A 44 6.43 8.83 -10.09
C LEU A 44 6.33 7.31 -10.16
N THR A 45 5.25 6.80 -10.76
CA THR A 45 5.04 5.36 -10.98
C THR A 45 6.16 4.77 -11.84
N ILE A 46 6.54 5.44 -12.94
CA ILE A 46 7.64 5.00 -13.80
C ILE A 46 8.96 4.95 -13.02
N LEU A 47 9.27 5.97 -12.21
CA LEU A 47 10.48 5.98 -11.39
C LEU A 47 10.53 4.82 -10.39
N LEU A 48 9.41 4.51 -9.73
CA LEU A 48 9.31 3.40 -8.79
C LEU A 48 9.43 2.03 -9.49
N ILE A 49 8.86 1.89 -10.70
CA ILE A 49 9.04 0.69 -11.53
C ILE A 49 10.52 0.50 -11.91
N ILE A 50 11.20 1.56 -12.35
CA ILE A 50 12.63 1.52 -12.66
C ILE A 50 13.44 1.12 -11.42
N TYR A 51 13.10 1.66 -10.25
CA TYR A 51 13.72 1.28 -8.98
C TYR A 51 13.52 -0.22 -8.67
N CYS A 52 12.31 -0.74 -8.87
CA CYS A 52 11.99 -2.16 -8.69
C CYS A 52 12.82 -3.06 -9.62
N PHE A 53 12.87 -2.76 -10.92
CA PHE A 53 13.68 -3.52 -11.88
C PHE A 53 15.18 -3.45 -11.57
N SER A 54 15.65 -2.30 -11.10
CA SER A 54 17.03 -2.12 -10.64
C SER A 54 17.32 -2.97 -9.39
N GLY A 55 16.37 -3.05 -8.45
CA GLY A 55 16.43 -3.95 -7.29
C GLY A 55 16.54 -5.41 -7.70
N ILE A 56 15.65 -5.87 -8.58
CA ILE A 56 15.65 -7.24 -9.13
C ILE A 56 16.99 -7.56 -9.81
N SER A 57 17.51 -6.64 -10.62
CA SER A 57 18.79 -6.82 -11.32
C SER A 57 19.97 -6.89 -10.35
N ARG A 58 19.97 -6.05 -9.31
CA ARG A 58 20.99 -6.08 -8.25
C ARG A 58 20.96 -7.41 -7.49
N MET A 59 19.77 -7.94 -7.19
CA MET A 59 19.63 -9.25 -6.54
C MET A 59 20.21 -10.35 -7.41
N LYS A 60 19.84 -10.43 -8.70
CA LYS A 60 20.38 -11.43 -9.63
C LYS A 60 21.91 -11.41 -9.71
N LYS A 61 22.53 -10.22 -9.73
CA LYS A 61 23.99 -10.07 -9.76
C LYS A 61 24.67 -10.52 -8.46
N ARG A 62 24.00 -10.41 -7.31
CA ARG A 62 24.55 -10.82 -6.02
C ARG A 62 24.49 -12.32 -5.80
N VAL A 63 23.53 -13.01 -6.42
CA VAL A 63 23.43 -14.49 -6.34
C VAL A 63 24.65 -15.19 -6.93
N SER A 64 25.36 -14.57 -7.89
CA SER A 64 26.57 -15.15 -8.48
C SER A 64 27.86 -14.90 -7.69
N LEU A 65 27.80 -14.23 -6.54
CA LEU A 65 28.98 -13.99 -5.69
C LEU A 65 29.18 -15.17 -4.74
N SER A 66 30.34 -15.81 -4.79
CA SER A 66 30.74 -16.81 -3.80
C SER A 66 31.43 -16.12 -2.63
N VAL A 67 30.69 -15.88 -1.55
CA VAL A 67 31.18 -15.33 -0.27
C VAL A 67 31.03 -16.39 0.82
N SER A 68 31.81 -16.30 1.90
CA SER A 68 31.72 -17.22 3.04
C SER A 68 31.98 -16.52 4.37
N GLY A 69 31.41 -17.06 5.45
CA GLY A 69 31.54 -16.49 6.80
C GLY A 69 30.69 -15.23 6.96
N ASP A 70 31.19 -14.24 7.68
CA ASP A 70 30.44 -13.00 8.01
C ASP A 70 29.95 -12.24 6.76
N GLU A 71 30.65 -12.36 5.63
CA GLU A 71 30.26 -11.73 4.36
C GLU A 71 28.99 -12.36 3.75
N GLU A 72 28.70 -13.63 4.05
CA GLU A 72 27.49 -14.33 3.60
C GLU A 72 26.25 -13.79 4.32
N ASP A 73 26.33 -13.67 5.65
CA ASP A 73 25.25 -13.11 6.48
C ASP A 73 24.92 -11.66 6.09
N GLU A 74 25.95 -10.84 5.84
CA GLU A 74 25.77 -9.47 5.36
C GLU A 74 25.12 -9.41 3.97
N LEU A 75 25.53 -10.31 3.06
CA LEU A 75 24.97 -10.41 1.71
C LEU A 75 23.48 -10.78 1.78
N GLU A 76 23.13 -11.78 2.58
CA GLU A 76 21.74 -12.23 2.78
C GLU A 76 20.87 -11.10 3.32
N ALA A 77 21.32 -10.41 4.37
CA ALA A 77 20.60 -9.27 4.95
C ALA A 77 20.39 -8.15 3.91
N LYS A 78 21.40 -7.87 3.09
CA LYS A 78 21.32 -6.86 2.03
C LYS A 78 20.39 -7.27 0.89
N GLN A 79 20.37 -8.55 0.52
CA GLN A 79 19.44 -9.10 -0.46
C GLN A 79 17.99 -9.05 0.05
N TYR A 80 17.76 -9.43 1.31
CA TYR A 80 16.45 -9.35 1.94
C TYR A 80 15.91 -7.92 1.99
N ARG A 81 16.73 -6.95 2.41
CA ARG A 81 16.37 -5.51 2.36
C ARG A 81 16.05 -5.06 0.94
N THR A 82 16.88 -5.42 -0.03
CA THR A 82 16.65 -5.05 -1.44
C THR A 82 15.32 -5.64 -1.95
N PHE A 83 15.00 -6.88 -1.55
CA PHE A 83 13.74 -7.54 -1.89
C PHE A 83 12.56 -6.78 -1.29
N THR A 84 12.55 -6.56 0.02
CA THR A 84 11.45 -5.87 0.72
C THR A 84 11.25 -4.44 0.21
N ASP A 85 12.32 -3.68 -0.04
CA ASP A 85 12.24 -2.33 -0.62
C ASP A 85 11.66 -2.34 -2.04
N SER A 86 12.07 -3.32 -2.86
CA SER A 86 11.56 -3.46 -4.23
C SER A 86 10.09 -3.88 -4.23
N THR A 87 9.70 -4.78 -3.32
CA THR A 87 8.30 -5.18 -3.14
C THR A 87 7.45 -3.98 -2.71
N LEU A 88 7.91 -3.17 -1.75
CA LEU A 88 7.22 -1.96 -1.33
C LEU A 88 7.06 -0.97 -2.49
N ALA A 89 8.14 -0.68 -3.22
CA ALA A 89 8.10 0.21 -4.38
C ALA A 89 7.10 -0.28 -5.45
N ASN A 90 7.06 -1.59 -5.68
CA ASN A 90 6.13 -2.19 -6.63
C ASN A 90 4.67 -2.10 -6.15
N THR A 91 4.39 -2.36 -4.88
CA THR A 91 3.06 -2.18 -4.28
C THR A 91 2.58 -0.74 -4.40
N VAL A 92 3.44 0.23 -4.07
CA VAL A 92 3.11 1.67 -4.21
C VAL A 92 2.85 2.02 -5.67
N SER A 93 3.68 1.55 -6.61
CA SER A 93 3.49 1.75 -8.05
C SER A 93 2.14 1.22 -8.55
N THR A 94 1.74 0.04 -8.04
CA THR A 94 0.46 -0.59 -8.40
C THR A 94 -0.71 0.30 -7.95
N ILE A 95 -0.68 0.79 -6.71
CA ILE A 95 -1.71 1.67 -6.14
C ILE A 95 -1.77 2.99 -6.92
N LEU A 96 -0.62 3.63 -7.19
CA LEU A 96 -0.57 4.87 -7.95
C LEU A 96 -1.09 4.71 -9.38
N SER A 97 -0.82 3.57 -10.03
CA SER A 97 -1.36 3.27 -11.36
C SER A 97 -2.88 3.19 -11.34
N ILE A 98 -3.47 2.53 -10.33
CA ILE A 98 -4.93 2.45 -10.17
C ILE A 98 -5.53 3.84 -9.94
N ILE A 99 -4.91 4.66 -9.09
CA ILE A 99 -5.35 6.04 -8.83
C ILE A 99 -5.32 6.86 -10.12
N ALA A 100 -4.24 6.78 -10.90
CA ALA A 100 -4.11 7.50 -12.18
C ALA A 100 -5.16 7.05 -13.21
N ILE A 101 -5.44 5.75 -13.30
CA ILE A 101 -6.54 5.22 -14.14
C ILE A 101 -7.89 5.79 -13.67
N GLY A 102 -8.13 5.83 -12.36
CA GLY A 102 -9.35 6.42 -11.80
C GLY A 102 -9.52 7.89 -12.17
N ILE A 103 -8.48 8.72 -11.97
CA ILE A 103 -8.51 10.15 -12.29
C ILE A 103 -8.76 10.35 -13.79
N THR A 104 -8.01 9.65 -14.64
CA THR A 104 -8.14 9.77 -16.11
C THR A 104 -9.53 9.44 -16.63
N ILE A 105 -10.17 8.39 -16.09
CA ILE A 105 -11.53 8.01 -16.48
C ILE A 105 -12.55 9.05 -15.99
N VAL A 106 -12.47 9.44 -14.71
CA VAL A 106 -13.45 10.35 -14.09
C VAL A 106 -13.40 11.75 -14.70
N THR A 107 -12.22 12.19 -15.15
CA THR A 107 -12.01 13.53 -15.72
C THR A 107 -11.98 13.54 -17.26
N GLU A 108 -12.42 12.45 -17.89
CA GLU A 108 -12.50 12.31 -19.36
C GLU A 108 -11.20 12.70 -20.10
N GLN A 109 -10.06 12.34 -19.50
CA GLN A 109 -8.73 12.61 -20.06
C GLN A 109 -8.49 11.83 -21.36
N PRO A 110 -7.54 12.27 -22.20
CA PRO A 110 -7.32 11.66 -23.50
C PRO A 110 -6.95 10.17 -23.39
N LEU A 111 -7.48 9.38 -24.32
CA LEU A 111 -7.39 7.91 -24.31
C LEU A 111 -5.97 7.37 -24.16
N TRP A 112 -4.97 8.05 -24.74
CA TRP A 112 -3.57 7.62 -24.65
C TRP A 112 -3.07 7.57 -23.20
N LEU A 113 -3.54 8.48 -22.33
CA LEU A 113 -3.12 8.54 -20.93
C LEU A 113 -3.74 7.41 -20.09
N ILE A 114 -4.97 7.01 -20.44
CA ILE A 114 -5.61 5.81 -19.88
C ILE A 114 -4.79 4.57 -20.26
N LEU A 115 -4.43 4.43 -21.55
CA LEU A 115 -3.65 3.29 -22.05
C LEU A 115 -2.25 3.22 -21.41
N VAL A 116 -1.59 4.36 -21.23
CA VAL A 116 -0.28 4.41 -20.54
C VAL A 116 -0.42 3.92 -19.11
N ASN A 117 -1.37 4.42 -18.33
CA ASN A 117 -1.53 4.00 -16.94
C ASN A 117 -1.99 2.53 -16.79
N ALA A 118 -2.81 2.04 -17.73
CA ALA A 118 -3.16 0.63 -17.82
C ALA A 118 -1.93 -0.25 -18.11
N ALA A 119 -1.05 0.18 -19.03
CA ALA A 119 0.21 -0.51 -19.30
C ALA A 119 1.14 -0.52 -18.08
N LEU A 120 1.26 0.61 -17.37
CA LEU A 120 2.04 0.69 -16.12
C LEU A 120 1.50 -0.29 -15.07
N PHE A 121 0.18 -0.36 -14.89
CA PHE A 121 -0.46 -1.32 -14.00
C PHE A 121 -0.09 -2.78 -14.37
N ILE A 122 -0.20 -3.15 -15.65
CA ILE A 122 0.20 -4.49 -16.11
C ILE A 122 1.68 -4.77 -15.83
N ILE A 123 2.56 -3.79 -16.06
CA ILE A 123 4.00 -3.91 -15.76
C ILE A 123 4.22 -4.19 -14.27
N THR A 124 3.50 -3.52 -13.36
CA THR A 124 3.65 -3.77 -11.91
C THR A 124 3.21 -5.18 -11.50
N ILE A 125 2.21 -5.76 -12.18
CA ILE A 125 1.83 -7.16 -11.99
C ILE A 125 2.97 -8.08 -12.42
N ILE A 126 3.52 -7.88 -13.63
CA ILE A 126 4.65 -8.67 -14.15
C ILE A 126 5.87 -8.57 -13.21
N SER A 127 6.20 -7.37 -12.75
CA SER A 127 7.28 -7.12 -11.79
C SER A 127 7.09 -7.87 -10.47
N SER A 128 5.85 -8.00 -9.98
CA SER A 128 5.55 -8.80 -8.77
C SER A 128 5.95 -10.27 -8.94
N TYR A 129 5.57 -10.88 -10.08
CA TYR A 129 5.93 -12.26 -10.39
C TYR A 129 7.44 -12.43 -10.59
N ALA A 130 8.09 -11.46 -11.24
CA ALA A 130 9.54 -11.46 -11.44
C ALA A 130 10.30 -11.40 -10.10
N ALA A 131 9.85 -10.56 -9.17
CA ALA A 131 10.46 -10.42 -7.84
C ALA A 131 10.43 -11.74 -7.05
N ILE A 132 9.28 -12.43 -7.04
CA ILE A 132 9.16 -13.73 -6.34
C ILE A 132 10.03 -14.80 -7.01
N SER A 133 10.13 -14.78 -8.35
CA SER A 133 11.00 -15.69 -9.09
C SER A 133 12.47 -15.50 -8.74
N VAL A 134 12.91 -14.25 -8.53
CA VAL A 134 14.29 -13.94 -8.10
C VAL A 134 14.53 -14.36 -6.65
N LEU A 135 13.53 -14.26 -5.77
CA LEU A 135 13.68 -14.71 -4.39
C LEU A 135 13.99 -16.21 -4.29
N LYS A 136 13.42 -17.03 -5.18
CA LYS A 136 13.75 -18.46 -5.29
C LYS A 136 15.21 -18.72 -5.68
N LEU A 137 15.81 -17.82 -6.46
CA LEU A 137 17.23 -17.91 -6.82
C LEU A 137 18.14 -17.45 -5.67
N VAL A 138 17.68 -16.52 -4.83
CA VAL A 138 18.41 -16.02 -3.66
C VAL A 138 18.46 -17.06 -2.54
N TYR A 139 17.35 -17.77 -2.31
CA TYR A 139 17.27 -18.82 -1.29
C TYR A 139 17.01 -20.19 -1.92
N PRO A 140 17.99 -20.77 -2.66
CA PRO A 140 17.80 -22.05 -3.35
C PRO A 140 17.55 -23.21 -2.38
N ASN A 141 18.07 -23.10 -1.15
CA ASN A 141 17.93 -24.11 -0.10
C ASN A 141 16.57 -24.03 0.63
N ARG A 142 15.81 -22.94 0.45
CA ARG A 142 14.47 -22.79 1.02
C ARG A 142 13.44 -23.20 -0.02
N ASN A 143 12.60 -24.18 0.31
CA ASN A 143 11.48 -24.61 -0.53
C ASN A 143 10.35 -23.56 -0.56
N LEU A 144 10.61 -22.41 -1.18
CA LEU A 144 9.68 -21.29 -1.26
C LEU A 144 8.45 -21.68 -2.09
N PRO A 145 7.22 -21.51 -1.54
CA PRO A 145 6.00 -21.86 -2.26
C PRO A 145 5.84 -21.01 -3.53
N SER A 146 5.12 -21.54 -4.51
CA SER A 146 4.77 -20.77 -5.70
C SER A 146 3.74 -19.69 -5.37
N PRO A 147 3.77 -18.49 -5.97
CA PRO A 147 2.74 -17.46 -5.76
C PRO A 147 1.31 -17.96 -5.98
N SER A 148 1.14 -18.97 -6.83
CA SER A 148 -0.17 -19.56 -7.17
C SER A 148 -0.60 -20.69 -6.22
N ASP A 149 0.17 -20.99 -5.16
CA ASP A 149 -0.17 -22.03 -4.21
C ASP A 149 -1.37 -21.61 -3.33
N LYS A 150 -2.38 -22.48 -3.23
CA LYS A 150 -3.60 -22.24 -2.44
C LYS A 150 -3.32 -21.86 -0.98
N ASP A 151 -2.31 -22.50 -0.37
CA ASP A 151 -1.91 -22.27 1.01
C ASP A 151 -0.58 -21.50 1.11
N TYR A 152 -0.29 -20.61 0.15
CA TYR A 152 0.98 -19.87 0.05
C TYR A 152 1.41 -19.28 1.40
N SER A 153 0.54 -18.51 2.07
CA SER A 153 0.87 -17.86 3.35
C SER A 153 1.20 -18.86 4.46
N LYS A 154 0.49 -20.01 4.50
CA LYS A 154 0.74 -21.05 5.51
C LYS A 154 2.05 -21.79 5.23
N LYS A 155 2.32 -22.11 3.97
CA LYS A 155 3.58 -22.73 3.55
C LYS A 155 4.77 -21.80 3.78
N LEU A 156 4.62 -20.50 3.45
CA LEU A 156 5.64 -19.48 3.67
C LEU A 156 5.95 -19.32 5.16
N LEU A 157 4.92 -19.22 6.01
CA LEU A 157 5.13 -19.19 7.45
C LEU A 157 5.76 -20.49 7.96
N ALA A 158 5.43 -21.66 7.41
CA ALA A 158 6.00 -22.94 7.87
C ALA A 158 7.51 -23.08 7.60
N ILE A 159 8.01 -22.47 6.52
CA ILE A 159 9.44 -22.50 6.15
C ILE A 159 10.26 -21.35 6.76
N SER A 160 9.61 -20.34 7.32
CA SER A 160 10.27 -19.23 8.01
C SER A 160 10.74 -19.65 9.40
N ASP A 161 11.88 -19.10 9.81
CA ASP A 161 12.40 -19.26 11.16
C ASP A 161 11.48 -18.57 12.21
N GLU A 162 11.59 -18.97 13.49
CA GLU A 162 10.81 -18.40 14.60
C GLU A 162 11.05 -16.89 14.76
N GLY A 163 12.28 -16.41 14.55
CA GLY A 163 12.57 -14.97 14.53
C GLY A 163 11.82 -14.24 13.40
N GLU A 164 11.88 -14.77 12.17
CA GLU A 164 11.18 -14.20 11.00
C GLU A 164 9.66 -14.21 11.22
N LYS A 165 9.10 -15.32 11.71
CA LYS A 165 7.66 -15.43 12.04
C LYS A 165 7.24 -14.38 13.05
N HIS A 166 8.02 -14.17 14.11
CA HIS A 166 7.71 -13.18 15.13
C HIS A 166 7.60 -11.77 14.54
N VAL A 167 8.57 -11.38 13.70
CA VAL A 167 8.58 -10.09 13.02
C VAL A 167 7.42 -9.96 12.03
N MET A 168 7.17 -10.99 11.20
CA MET A 168 6.08 -10.98 10.21
C MET A 168 4.70 -10.87 10.86
N LEU A 169 4.45 -11.66 11.91
CA LEU A 169 3.15 -11.66 12.62
C LEU A 169 2.95 -10.37 13.43
N GLY A 170 4.01 -9.87 14.08
CA GLY A 170 3.98 -8.59 14.77
C GLY A 170 3.68 -7.43 13.81
N GLY A 171 4.34 -7.41 12.65
CA GLY A 171 4.08 -6.46 11.58
C GLY A 171 2.65 -6.54 11.05
N LEU A 172 2.12 -7.75 10.84
CA LEU A 172 0.74 -7.96 10.41
C LEU A 172 -0.28 -7.42 11.43
N PHE A 173 -0.05 -7.68 12.73
CA PHE A 173 -0.92 -7.19 13.80
C PHE A 173 -0.92 -5.67 13.90
N HIS A 174 0.26 -5.05 13.85
CA HIS A 174 0.39 -3.59 13.87
C HIS A 174 -0.27 -2.95 12.63
N THR A 175 -0.06 -3.54 11.45
CA THR A 175 -0.66 -3.06 10.20
C THR A 175 -2.19 -3.17 10.23
N TYR A 176 -2.75 -4.25 10.79
CA TYR A 176 -4.19 -4.39 10.98
C TYR A 176 -4.78 -3.27 11.86
N GLN A 177 -4.10 -2.91 12.95
CA GLN A 177 -4.53 -1.79 13.80
C GLN A 177 -4.42 -0.45 13.07
N MET A 178 -3.31 -0.20 12.39
CA MET A 178 -3.12 1.01 11.59
C MET A 178 -4.17 1.14 10.49
N MET A 179 -4.48 0.06 9.78
CA MET A 179 -5.52 0.03 8.75
C MET A 179 -6.88 0.44 9.32
N ASN A 180 -7.24 -0.04 10.52
CA ASN A 180 -8.48 0.36 11.19
C ASN A 180 -8.51 1.86 11.51
N ILE A 181 -7.41 2.39 12.05
CA ILE A 181 -7.28 3.82 12.36
C ILE A 181 -7.40 4.66 11.08
N LEU A 182 -6.67 4.28 10.03
CA LEU A 182 -6.61 5.02 8.77
C LEU A 182 -7.94 4.99 8.01
N LEU A 183 -8.60 3.84 7.89
CA LEU A 183 -9.90 3.75 7.21
C LEU A 183 -11.01 4.49 7.98
N THR A 184 -10.99 4.41 9.32
CA THR A 184 -11.91 5.19 10.16
C THR A 184 -11.65 6.69 10.00
N SER A 185 -10.38 7.11 9.99
CA SER A 185 -10.00 8.51 9.77
C SER A 185 -10.38 8.98 8.37
N ALA A 186 -10.25 8.14 7.34
CA ALA A 186 -10.66 8.44 5.98
C ALA A 186 -12.17 8.70 5.88
N MET A 187 -13.00 7.92 6.60
CA MET A 187 -14.45 8.20 6.69
C MET A 187 -14.71 9.58 7.30
N PHE A 188 -14.01 9.97 8.38
CA PHE A 188 -14.14 11.32 8.95
C PHE A 188 -13.71 12.42 7.98
N ILE A 189 -12.61 12.22 7.25
CA ILE A 189 -12.14 13.16 6.23
C ILE A 189 -13.19 13.32 5.12
N LEU A 190 -13.80 12.23 4.65
CA LEU A 190 -14.83 12.27 3.62
C LEU A 190 -16.13 12.95 4.10
N ILE A 191 -16.53 12.75 5.36
CA ILE A 191 -17.68 13.46 5.95
C ILE A 191 -17.41 14.96 5.95
N VAL A 192 -16.23 15.36 6.41
CA VAL A 192 -15.80 16.75 6.45
C VAL A 192 -15.75 17.37 5.05
N TYR A 193 -15.15 16.67 4.08
CA TYR A 193 -15.13 17.11 2.68
C TYR A 193 -16.54 17.23 2.10
N SER A 194 -17.42 16.27 2.39
CA SER A 194 -18.80 16.27 1.92
C SER A 194 -19.61 17.47 2.43
N LEU A 195 -19.32 17.95 3.63
CA LEU A 195 -19.97 19.13 4.22
C LEU A 195 -19.37 20.44 3.68
N GLY A 196 -18.04 20.52 3.55
CA GLY A 196 -17.36 21.73 3.09
C GLY A 196 -17.50 21.98 1.58
N ALA A 197 -17.45 20.93 0.76
CA ALA A 197 -17.49 21.04 -0.70
C ALA A 197 -18.92 20.96 -1.28
N ASN A 198 -19.96 20.77 -0.45
CA ASN A 198 -21.35 20.50 -0.87
C ASN A 198 -21.51 19.32 -1.87
N HIS A 199 -20.51 18.45 -1.99
CA HIS A 199 -20.52 17.27 -2.85
C HIS A 199 -20.61 15.99 -2.00
N SER A 200 -21.75 15.30 -2.08
CA SER A 200 -22.02 14.11 -1.27
C SER A 200 -20.97 13.01 -1.47
N GLN A 201 -20.31 12.59 -0.37
CA GLN A 201 -19.40 11.44 -0.33
C GLN A 201 -20.01 10.19 0.32
N LEU A 202 -21.35 10.16 0.47
CA LEU A 202 -22.07 9.10 1.18
C LEU A 202 -21.77 7.70 0.64
N PHE A 203 -21.67 7.56 -0.69
CA PHE A 203 -21.34 6.28 -1.33
C PHE A 203 -19.96 5.76 -0.89
N SER A 204 -18.92 6.61 -0.97
CA SER A 204 -17.55 6.27 -0.56
C SER A 204 -17.48 5.88 0.92
N ILE A 205 -18.19 6.59 1.79
CA ILE A 205 -18.27 6.30 3.23
C ILE A 205 -18.90 4.93 3.48
N LEU A 206 -20.00 4.59 2.80
CA LEU A 206 -20.65 3.29 2.92
C LEU A 206 -19.74 2.15 2.46
N VAL A 207 -19.06 2.30 1.33
CA VAL A 207 -18.13 1.29 0.80
C VAL A 207 -17.00 1.03 1.79
N ILE A 208 -16.37 2.09 2.32
CA ILE A 208 -15.31 1.96 3.34
C ILE A 208 -15.86 1.27 4.59
N GLY A 209 -17.07 1.64 5.05
CA GLY A 209 -17.72 1.03 6.21
C GLY A 209 -17.94 -0.48 6.05
N VAL A 210 -18.45 -0.92 4.88
CA VAL A 210 -18.63 -2.35 4.58
C VAL A 210 -17.30 -3.09 4.55
N VAL A 211 -16.27 -2.53 3.90
CA VAL A 211 -14.92 -3.11 3.88
C VAL A 211 -14.37 -3.26 5.30
N LEU A 212 -14.52 -2.23 6.14
CA LEU A 212 -14.05 -2.25 7.52
C LEU A 212 -14.76 -3.35 8.34
N ILE A 213 -16.08 -3.48 8.19
CA ILE A 213 -16.87 -4.52 8.87
C ILE A 213 -16.37 -5.91 8.44
N ILE A 214 -16.24 -6.15 7.13
CA ILE A 214 -15.81 -7.46 6.60
C ILE A 214 -14.40 -7.81 7.10
N LEU A 215 -13.46 -6.87 7.07
CA LEU A 215 -12.08 -7.10 7.52
C LEU A 215 -12.02 -7.42 9.01
N ASN A 216 -12.73 -6.65 9.85
CA ASN A 216 -12.77 -6.88 11.29
C ASN A 216 -13.46 -8.20 11.64
N ALA A 217 -14.60 -8.49 11.02
CA ALA A 217 -15.32 -9.74 11.23
C ALA A 217 -14.44 -10.94 10.85
N ASN A 218 -13.78 -10.92 9.68
CA ASN A 218 -12.89 -12.00 9.27
C ASN A 218 -11.72 -12.19 10.23
N TYR A 219 -11.08 -11.11 10.67
CA TYR A 219 -9.96 -11.18 11.59
C TYR A 219 -10.38 -11.80 12.94
N VAL A 220 -11.44 -11.27 13.55
CA VAL A 220 -11.93 -11.74 14.85
C VAL A 220 -12.45 -13.17 14.78
N LEU A 221 -13.22 -13.53 13.74
CA LEU A 221 -13.75 -14.89 13.57
C LEU A 221 -12.63 -15.92 13.37
N ARG A 222 -11.56 -15.58 12.63
CA ARG A 222 -10.39 -16.48 12.47
C ARG A 222 -9.60 -16.68 13.76
N ILE A 223 -9.54 -15.68 14.63
CA ILE A 223 -8.92 -15.81 15.96
C ILE A 223 -9.81 -16.63 16.89
N ARG A 224 -11.11 -16.36 16.87
CA ARG A 224 -12.09 -17.06 17.71
C ARG A 224 -12.16 -18.56 17.40
N ASN A 225 -12.12 -18.92 16.13
CA ASN A 225 -12.20 -20.32 15.69
C ASN A 225 -10.84 -21.05 15.78
N ARG A 226 -9.94 -20.60 16.67
CA ARG A 226 -8.75 -21.34 17.06
C ARG A 226 -9.09 -22.40 18.10
#